data_AF-A0A5M7BNW5-F1
#
_entry.id   AF-A0A5M7BNW5-F1
#
_cell.length_a   1.000
_cell.length_b   1.000
_cell.length_c   1.000
_cell.angle_alpha   90.00
_cell.angle_beta   90.00
_cell.angle_gamma   90.00
#
_symmetry.space_group_name_H-M   'P 1'
#
loop_
_entity.id
_entity.type
_entity.pdbx_description
1 polymer ?
#
loop_
_entity_poly.entity_id
_entity_poly.type
_entity_poly.pdbx_seq_one_letter_code
_entity_poly.pdbx_strand_id
1 'polypeptide(L)'
;MKTVITLIFVLILSSCASKKNAESKGKSEYTFEQIVQDFDSKKVKYIGMKKYCVGSVRLNTINPKDCANCFSDNDIYIFWNENGKSYVQKFDNCSEFNRIEIFDFQPSEFLNNNSKELLTEKVGRFQIDDETYSTISHSCFRSFILNDGQSKFENKFDNYDLTGENKNLNYKANNELKIIMLEKELNKIITELENDNRFERDKKTCYNMRIKHTKSRKFIQKQPKP
;
A
#
# COMPACT_ATOMS: atom_id res chain seq x y z
N MET A 1 -52.51 -39.19 -45.60
CA MET A 1 -53.18 -40.00 -44.56
C MET A 1 -52.16 -40.31 -43.47
N LYS A 2 -52.50 -40.01 -42.21
CA LYS A 2 -52.14 -40.64 -40.93
C LYS A 2 -50.69 -41.19 -40.82
N THR A 3 -49.87 -40.88 -39.81
CA THR A 3 -50.20 -40.78 -38.38
C THR A 3 -49.06 -40.14 -37.60
N VAL A 4 -49.45 -39.36 -36.61
CA VAL A 4 -48.72 -38.87 -35.43
C VAL A 4 -47.96 -40.00 -34.72
N ILE A 5 -46.67 -39.79 -34.39
CA ILE A 5 -46.08 -40.26 -33.13
C ILE A 5 -45.16 -39.17 -32.58
N THR A 6 -45.57 -38.68 -31.41
CA THR A 6 -44.95 -37.73 -30.49
C THR A 6 -43.86 -38.40 -29.66
N LEU A 7 -42.76 -37.71 -29.35
CA LEU A 7 -42.02 -37.77 -28.06
C LEU A 7 -40.82 -36.81 -28.15
N ILE A 8 -41.03 -35.52 -27.83
CA ILE A 8 -40.73 -34.94 -26.51
C ILE A 8 -39.35 -35.40 -26.00
N PHE A 9 -38.30 -34.86 -26.60
CA PHE A 9 -37.00 -34.68 -25.98
C PHE A 9 -36.55 -33.26 -26.32
N VAL A 10 -35.79 -32.62 -25.43
CA VAL A 10 -35.26 -31.25 -25.54
C VAL A 10 -36.20 -30.14 -25.02
N LEU A 11 -36.73 -30.27 -23.80
CA LEU A 11 -37.08 -29.11 -22.96
C LEU A 11 -36.70 -29.36 -21.48
N ILE A 12 -35.51 -29.91 -21.27
CA ILE A 12 -34.83 -29.92 -19.96
C ILE A 12 -33.38 -29.43 -20.15
N LEU A 13 -33.24 -28.26 -20.75
CA LEU A 13 -32.18 -27.35 -20.31
C LEU A 13 -32.90 -26.23 -19.58
N SER A 14 -33.51 -26.65 -18.46
CA SER A 14 -33.85 -25.78 -17.36
C SER A 14 -32.65 -24.86 -17.15
N SER A 15 -32.94 -23.58 -17.32
CA SER A 15 -32.07 -22.47 -17.03
C SER A 15 -31.48 -22.63 -15.63
N CYS A 16 -30.36 -23.33 -15.53
CA CYS A 16 -29.29 -22.94 -14.62
C CYS A 16 -28.73 -21.62 -15.18
N ALA A 17 -29.57 -20.58 -15.14
CA ALA A 17 -29.08 -19.26 -14.88
C ALA A 17 -28.51 -19.36 -13.47
N SER A 18 -27.28 -19.86 -13.39
CA SER A 18 -26.41 -19.53 -12.28
C SER A 18 -26.51 -18.03 -12.20
N LYS A 19 -27.22 -17.52 -11.20
CA LYS A 19 -26.87 -16.23 -10.64
C LYS A 19 -25.39 -16.41 -10.36
N LYS A 20 -24.56 -15.94 -11.29
CA LYS A 20 -23.30 -15.34 -10.89
C LYS A 20 -23.80 -14.33 -9.89
N ASN A 21 -23.72 -14.69 -8.62
CA ASN A 21 -23.32 -13.72 -7.64
C ASN A 21 -22.09 -13.12 -8.33
N ALA A 22 -22.29 -11.97 -8.97
CA ALA A 22 -21.27 -10.99 -8.95
C ALA A 22 -21.09 -10.78 -7.44
N GLU A 23 -20.27 -11.64 -6.84
CA GLU A 23 -19.28 -11.19 -5.91
C GLU A 23 -18.78 -9.93 -6.58
N SER A 24 -19.30 -8.80 -6.09
CA SER A 24 -18.66 -7.53 -6.31
C SER A 24 -17.24 -7.85 -5.90
N LYS A 25 -16.36 -8.11 -6.89
CA LYS A 25 -14.93 -8.26 -6.65
C LYS A 25 -14.63 -7.03 -5.81
N GLY A 26 -14.45 -7.23 -4.50
CA GLY A 26 -14.05 -6.17 -3.60
C GLY A 26 -12.78 -5.67 -4.25
N LYS A 27 -12.82 -4.46 -4.79
CA LYS A 27 -11.66 -3.90 -5.48
C LYS A 27 -10.54 -3.94 -4.45
N SER A 28 -9.46 -4.62 -4.81
CA SER A 28 -8.43 -5.12 -3.89
C SER A 28 -7.85 -3.98 -3.07
N GLU A 29 -7.69 -4.21 -1.77
CA GLU A 29 -6.81 -3.40 -0.93
C GLU A 29 -5.45 -3.32 -1.62
N TYR A 30 -4.90 -2.11 -1.77
CA TYR A 30 -3.58 -1.95 -2.36
C TYR A 30 -2.53 -2.52 -1.42
N THR A 31 -1.93 -3.65 -1.80
CA THR A 31 -0.80 -4.23 -1.07
C THR A 31 0.52 -3.80 -1.68
N PHE A 32 1.59 -3.83 -0.87
CA PHE A 32 2.92 -3.43 -1.35
C PHE A 32 3.40 -4.34 -2.48
N GLU A 33 3.08 -5.63 -2.40
CA GLU A 33 3.42 -6.64 -3.39
C GLU A 33 2.69 -6.40 -4.71
N GLN A 34 1.39 -6.05 -4.67
CA GLN A 34 0.62 -5.73 -5.88
C GLN A 34 1.16 -4.48 -6.58
N ILE A 35 1.42 -3.42 -5.82
CA ILE A 35 2.00 -2.18 -6.37
C ILE A 35 3.37 -2.48 -7.00
N VAL A 36 4.22 -3.25 -6.33
CA VAL A 36 5.52 -3.64 -6.86
C VAL A 36 5.42 -4.48 -8.13
N GLN A 37 4.48 -5.41 -8.22
CA GLN A 37 4.24 -6.20 -9.43
C GLN A 37 3.85 -5.32 -10.63
N ASP A 38 3.03 -4.29 -10.40
CA ASP A 38 2.66 -3.33 -11.43
C ASP A 38 3.89 -2.56 -11.93
N PHE A 39 4.80 -2.17 -11.05
CA PHE A 39 6.05 -1.50 -11.43
C PHE A 39 7.07 -2.43 -12.10
N ASP A 40 7.15 -3.69 -11.68
CA ASP A 40 7.95 -4.72 -12.37
C ASP A 40 7.49 -4.88 -13.82
N SER A 41 6.18 -4.84 -14.08
CA SER A 41 5.62 -4.95 -15.44
C SER A 41 6.00 -3.78 -16.37
N LYS A 42 6.26 -2.61 -15.81
CA LYS A 42 6.68 -1.39 -16.54
C LYS A 42 8.15 -1.45 -16.95
N LYS A 43 8.94 -2.41 -16.42
CA LYS A 43 10.38 -2.54 -16.66
C LYS A 43 11.17 -1.25 -16.37
N VAL A 44 10.78 -0.55 -15.31
CA VAL A 44 11.48 0.66 -14.83
C VAL A 44 12.29 0.33 -13.58
N LYS A 45 13.36 1.09 -13.35
CA LYS A 45 14.07 1.07 -12.06
C LYS A 45 13.23 1.82 -11.03
N TYR A 46 13.12 1.29 -9.82
CA TYR A 46 12.34 1.92 -8.77
C TYR A 46 12.83 1.59 -7.37
N ILE A 47 12.48 2.46 -6.43
CA ILE A 47 12.65 2.29 -4.99
C ILE A 47 11.25 2.28 -4.38
N GLY A 48 10.82 1.11 -3.91
CA GLY A 48 9.60 0.95 -3.14
C GLY A 48 9.89 1.01 -1.65
N MET A 49 9.11 1.78 -0.90
CA MET A 49 9.20 1.89 0.56
C MET A 49 7.80 1.78 1.19
N LYS A 50 7.64 0.86 2.12
CA LYS A 50 6.47 0.73 2.98
C LYS A 50 6.82 1.12 4.42
N LYS A 51 6.01 2.00 5.01
CA LYS A 51 6.06 2.41 6.42
C LYS A 51 4.86 1.81 7.16
N TYR A 52 5.10 1.18 8.30
CA TYR A 52 4.05 0.64 9.17
C TYR A 52 4.51 0.52 10.61
N CYS A 53 3.56 0.46 11.55
CA CYS A 53 3.85 0.24 12.97
C CYS A 53 2.97 -0.88 13.52
N VAL A 54 3.50 -1.66 14.45
CA VAL A 54 2.78 -2.75 15.09
C VAL A 54 1.93 -2.20 16.25
N GLY A 55 0.70 -2.68 16.36
CA GLY A 55 -0.20 -2.45 17.50
C GLY A 55 -1.27 -1.37 17.31
N SER A 56 -1.41 -0.79 16.12
CA SER A 56 -2.61 -0.06 15.74
C SER A 56 -3.64 -1.01 15.11
N VAL A 57 -4.43 -1.70 15.94
CA VAL A 57 -5.63 -2.40 15.45
C VAL A 57 -6.81 -1.46 15.61
N ARG A 58 -7.27 -0.86 14.51
CA ARG A 58 -8.57 -0.17 14.49
C ARG A 58 -9.62 -1.12 13.92
N LEU A 59 -10.75 -1.23 14.61
CA LEU A 59 -11.90 -1.97 14.10
C LEU A 59 -12.47 -1.22 12.89
N ASN A 60 -12.07 -1.63 11.68
CA ASN A 60 -12.61 -1.12 10.43
C ASN A 60 -14.09 -1.56 10.31
N THR A 61 -15.00 -0.67 10.69
CA THR A 61 -16.44 -0.80 10.41
C THR A 61 -16.82 -0.15 9.07
N ILE A 62 -15.82 0.27 8.29
CA ILE A 62 -15.99 1.19 7.16
C ILE A 62 -15.86 0.42 5.86
N ASN A 63 -16.76 0.74 4.92
CA ASN A 63 -16.70 0.22 3.57
C ASN A 63 -15.38 0.67 2.90
N PRO A 64 -14.54 -0.24 2.38
CA PRO A 64 -13.26 0.14 1.74
C PRO A 64 -13.44 1.08 0.53
N LYS A 65 -14.68 1.26 0.06
CA LYS A 65 -15.05 2.15 -1.05
C LYS A 65 -15.29 3.60 -0.63
N ASP A 66 -15.19 3.96 0.65
CA ASP A 66 -15.36 5.34 1.11
C ASP A 66 -14.02 5.93 1.55
N CYS A 67 -13.26 6.47 0.59
CA CYS A 67 -11.97 7.08 0.86
C CYS A 67 -12.00 8.16 1.93
N ALA A 68 -13.09 8.92 2.02
CA ALA A 68 -13.21 10.02 2.98
C ALA A 68 -13.11 9.50 4.41
N ASN A 69 -13.48 8.25 4.64
CA ASN A 69 -13.48 7.57 5.92
C ASN A 69 -12.46 6.42 5.97
N CYS A 70 -11.65 6.23 4.92
CA CYS A 70 -10.69 5.14 4.89
C CYS A 70 -9.45 5.49 5.69
N PHE A 71 -9.07 4.60 6.59
CA PHE A 71 -7.89 4.75 7.43
C PHE A 71 -6.70 4.07 6.75
N SER A 72 -5.59 4.82 6.63
CA SER A 72 -4.32 4.27 6.14
C SER A 72 -3.67 3.45 7.25
N ASP A 73 -3.60 2.13 7.07
CA ASP A 73 -2.86 1.23 7.96
C ASP A 73 -1.36 1.26 7.66
N ASN A 74 -1.00 1.54 6.40
CA ASN A 74 0.37 1.58 5.94
C ASN A 74 0.49 2.63 4.83
N ASP A 75 1.56 3.40 4.86
CA ASP A 75 1.91 4.26 3.74
C ASP A 75 2.97 3.59 2.88
N ILE A 76 2.68 3.48 1.59
CA ILE A 76 3.55 2.91 0.57
C ILE A 76 3.95 4.01 -0.41
N TYR A 77 5.21 4.06 -0.77
CA TYR A 77 5.78 5.03 -1.69
C TYR A 77 6.59 4.30 -2.74
N ILE A 78 6.39 4.65 -4.02
CA ILE A 78 7.27 4.22 -5.11
C ILE A 78 7.96 5.44 -5.69
N PHE A 79 9.28 5.40 -5.79
CA PHE A 79 10.12 6.41 -6.42
C PHE A 79 10.75 5.84 -7.68
N TRP A 80 10.71 6.54 -8.80
CA TRP A 80 11.28 6.06 -10.05
C TRP A 80 11.69 7.20 -10.97
N ASN A 81 12.42 6.86 -12.03
CA ASN A 81 12.67 7.77 -13.15
C ASN A 81 11.82 7.38 -14.37
N GLU A 82 11.25 8.38 -15.03
CA GLU A 82 10.55 8.22 -16.30
C GLU A 82 10.84 9.43 -17.19
N ASN A 83 11.29 9.19 -18.43
CA ASN A 83 11.58 10.24 -19.42
C ASN A 83 12.51 11.36 -18.91
N GLY A 84 13.58 10.97 -18.20
CA GLY A 84 14.58 11.91 -17.66
C GLY A 84 14.15 12.71 -16.44
N LYS A 85 12.95 12.44 -15.89
CA LYS A 85 12.41 13.07 -14.69
C LYS A 85 12.28 12.06 -13.56
N SER A 86 12.27 12.52 -12.32
CA SER A 86 12.05 11.69 -11.14
C SER A 86 10.66 11.90 -10.58
N TYR A 87 10.05 10.83 -10.09
CA TYR A 87 8.70 10.85 -9.55
C TYR A 87 8.62 10.10 -8.24
N VAL A 88 7.64 10.48 -7.43
CA VAL A 88 7.12 9.70 -6.32
C VAL A 88 5.62 9.54 -6.45
N GLN A 89 5.10 8.38 -6.04
CA GLN A 89 3.68 8.15 -5.89
C GLN A 89 3.42 7.49 -4.53
N LYS A 90 2.48 8.06 -3.78
CA LYS A 90 1.98 7.49 -2.53
C LYS A 90 0.82 6.55 -2.82
N PHE A 91 0.72 5.51 -2.01
CA PHE A 91 -0.39 4.57 -1.96
C PHE A 91 -0.69 4.34 -0.48
N ASP A 92 -1.97 4.18 -0.17
CA ASP A 92 -2.39 3.52 1.06
C ASP A 92 -3.27 2.32 0.71
N ASN A 93 -3.75 1.59 1.71
CA ASN A 93 -4.65 0.45 1.49
C ASN A 93 -5.98 0.83 0.80
N CYS A 94 -6.29 2.12 0.66
CA CYS A 94 -7.55 2.63 0.16
C CYS A 94 -7.48 3.09 -1.30
N SER A 95 -6.43 3.81 -1.67
CA SER A 95 -6.30 4.41 -2.99
C SER A 95 -4.87 4.71 -3.38
N GLU A 96 -4.71 4.99 -4.67
CA GLU A 96 -3.51 5.62 -5.20
C GLU A 96 -3.60 7.13 -4.98
N PHE A 97 -2.45 7.77 -4.85
CA PHE A 97 -2.32 9.21 -4.95
C PHE A 97 -1.78 9.58 -6.34
N ASN A 98 -1.98 10.84 -6.73
CA ASN A 98 -1.41 11.35 -7.96
C ASN A 98 0.13 11.28 -7.91
N ARG A 99 0.75 10.98 -9.04
CA ARG A 99 2.22 11.04 -9.16
C ARG A 99 2.70 12.47 -9.04
N ILE A 100 3.83 12.66 -8.37
CA ILE A 100 4.44 13.96 -8.12
C ILE A 100 5.85 13.94 -8.70
N GLU A 101 6.17 14.92 -9.56
CA GLU A 101 7.54 15.13 -10.03
C GLU A 101 8.40 15.70 -8.88
N ILE A 102 9.58 15.12 -8.70
CA ILE A 102 10.60 15.51 -7.72
C ILE A 102 11.90 15.86 -8.45
N PHE A 103 12.66 16.82 -7.93
CA PHE A 103 13.83 17.38 -8.61
C PHE A 103 15.15 17.07 -7.91
N ASP A 104 15.15 17.02 -6.57
CA ASP A 104 16.38 16.97 -5.77
C ASP A 104 16.90 15.54 -5.53
N PHE A 105 16.25 14.53 -6.12
CA PHE A 105 16.64 13.13 -5.95
C PHE A 105 16.42 12.33 -7.22
N GLN A 106 17.43 11.55 -7.60
CA GLN A 106 17.44 10.68 -8.78
C GLN A 106 17.46 9.21 -8.35
N PRO A 107 16.28 8.52 -8.27
CA PRO A 107 16.20 7.16 -7.74
C PRO A 107 17.10 6.16 -8.47
N SER A 108 17.15 6.22 -9.79
CA SER A 108 17.97 5.31 -10.62
C SER A 108 19.46 5.51 -10.40
N GLU A 109 19.89 6.76 -10.21
CA GLU A 109 21.29 7.09 -9.94
C GLU A 109 21.72 6.58 -8.56
N PHE A 110 20.88 6.81 -7.54
CA PHE A 110 21.14 6.30 -6.20
C PHE A 110 21.28 4.77 -6.20
N LEU A 111 20.37 4.06 -6.87
CA LEU A 111 20.42 2.60 -7.00
C LEU A 111 21.70 2.13 -7.72
N ASN A 112 22.05 2.75 -8.84
CA ASN A 112 23.26 2.36 -9.59
C ASN A 112 24.53 2.56 -8.76
N ASN A 113 24.60 3.64 -7.99
CA ASN A 113 25.80 4.03 -7.25
C ASN A 113 26.00 3.22 -5.95
N ASN A 114 24.95 2.55 -5.45
CA ASN A 114 24.97 1.88 -4.14
C ASN A 114 24.43 0.43 -4.18
N SER A 115 24.25 -0.17 -5.36
CA SER A 115 23.56 -1.47 -5.51
C SER A 115 24.21 -2.59 -4.70
N LYS A 116 25.55 -2.61 -4.63
CA LYS A 116 26.32 -3.62 -3.90
C LYS A 116 26.07 -3.52 -2.40
N GLU A 117 26.14 -2.32 -1.84
CA GLU A 117 25.87 -2.06 -0.43
C GLU A 117 24.41 -2.39 -0.12
N LEU A 118 23.46 -1.88 -0.89
CA LEU A 118 22.03 -2.08 -0.68
C LEU A 118 21.60 -3.56 -0.72
N LEU A 119 22.28 -4.40 -1.50
CA LEU A 119 22.05 -5.84 -1.55
C LEU A 119 22.54 -6.57 -0.29
N THR A 120 23.60 -6.09 0.35
CA THR A 120 24.32 -6.84 1.40
C THR A 120 24.09 -6.30 2.81
N GLU A 121 23.85 -4.99 2.93
CA GLU A 121 23.69 -4.32 4.21
C GLU A 121 22.43 -4.78 4.94
N LYS A 122 22.57 -5.01 6.24
CA LYS A 122 21.45 -5.31 7.13
C LYS A 122 21.61 -4.49 8.39
N VAL A 123 20.50 -3.92 8.85
CA VAL A 123 20.44 -3.25 10.14
C VAL A 123 20.58 -4.31 11.23
N GLY A 124 21.59 -4.17 12.08
CA GLY A 124 21.77 -5.00 13.26
C GLY A 124 20.71 -4.66 14.31
N ARG A 125 20.26 -5.65 15.08
CA ARG A 125 19.25 -5.42 16.14
C ARG A 125 19.80 -4.53 17.25
N PHE A 126 18.92 -3.88 18.01
CA PHE A 126 19.32 -3.17 19.23
C PHE A 126 20.00 -4.16 20.19
N GLN A 127 21.30 -3.97 20.40
CA GLN A 127 22.13 -4.88 21.19
C GLN A 127 22.78 -4.12 22.34
N ILE A 128 22.55 -4.56 23.58
CA ILE A 128 23.06 -3.91 24.80
C ILE A 128 24.48 -4.41 25.11
N ASP A 129 24.70 -5.72 24.96
CA ASP A 129 25.97 -6.42 25.13
C ASP A 129 26.01 -7.64 24.19
N ASP A 130 27.06 -8.47 24.27
CA ASP A 130 27.26 -9.60 23.35
C ASP A 130 26.10 -10.61 23.32
N GLU A 131 25.31 -10.71 24.40
CA GLU A 131 24.24 -11.70 24.55
C GLU A 131 22.84 -11.08 24.67
N THR A 132 22.75 -9.80 25.03
CA THR A 132 21.49 -9.13 25.36
C THR A 132 20.99 -8.23 24.23
N TYR A 133 19.77 -8.50 23.79
CA TYR A 133 19.06 -7.70 22.79
C TYR A 133 17.84 -7.02 23.40
N SER A 134 17.56 -5.80 22.93
CA SER A 134 16.37 -5.05 23.33
C SER A 134 15.36 -5.01 22.20
N THR A 135 14.08 -5.12 22.51
CA THR A 135 12.98 -4.95 21.56
C THR A 135 11.85 -4.17 22.21
N ILE A 136 10.97 -3.59 21.39
CA ILE A 136 9.76 -2.91 21.85
C ILE A 136 8.52 -3.49 21.17
N SER A 137 7.41 -3.57 21.90
CA SER A 137 6.19 -4.23 21.42
C SER A 137 5.46 -3.48 20.30
N HIS A 138 5.65 -2.16 20.19
CA HIS A 138 4.89 -1.29 19.28
C HIS A 138 5.82 -0.54 18.32
N SER A 139 6.79 -1.26 17.74
CA SER A 139 7.76 -0.61 16.88
C SER A 139 7.22 -0.29 15.50
N CYS A 140 7.86 0.69 14.86
CA CYS A 140 7.65 1.06 13.48
C CYS A 140 8.75 0.47 12.61
N PHE A 141 8.33 -0.10 11.48
CA PHE A 141 9.21 -0.77 10.54
C PHE A 141 9.29 0.01 9.23
N ARG A 142 10.38 -0.24 8.52
CA ARG A 142 10.56 0.13 7.12
C ARG A 142 10.77 -1.14 6.32
N SER A 143 10.06 -1.26 5.22
CA SER A 143 10.26 -2.34 4.25
C SER A 143 10.55 -1.73 2.89
N PHE A 144 11.63 -2.17 2.26
CA PHE A 144 12.11 -1.69 0.99
C PHE A 144 12.08 -2.82 -0.03
N ILE A 145 11.69 -2.46 -1.26
CA ILE A 145 11.89 -3.27 -2.45
C ILE A 145 12.62 -2.39 -3.45
N LEU A 146 13.85 -2.76 -3.78
CA LEU A 146 14.76 -2.00 -4.61
C LEU A 146 14.94 -2.75 -5.93
N ASN A 147 14.60 -2.12 -7.06
CA ASN A 147 14.78 -2.70 -8.38
C ASN A 147 15.70 -1.79 -9.21
N ASP A 148 16.92 -2.25 -9.45
CA ASP A 148 17.93 -1.51 -10.23
C ASP A 148 17.85 -1.79 -11.74
N GLY A 149 16.84 -2.53 -12.19
CA GLY A 149 16.60 -2.97 -13.57
C GLY A 149 17.31 -4.27 -13.95
N GLN A 150 18.26 -4.75 -13.15
CA GLN A 150 18.93 -6.04 -13.33
C GLN A 150 18.49 -7.04 -12.26
N SER A 151 18.37 -6.58 -11.02
CA SER A 151 18.07 -7.38 -9.84
C SER A 151 17.09 -6.65 -8.92
N LYS A 152 16.42 -7.44 -8.09
CA LYS A 152 15.49 -6.95 -7.07
C LYS A 152 15.98 -7.39 -5.70
N PHE A 153 16.03 -6.45 -4.77
CA PHE A 153 16.53 -6.66 -3.41
C PHE A 153 15.49 -6.19 -2.41
N GLU A 154 15.35 -6.94 -1.32
CA GLU A 154 14.44 -6.59 -0.23
C GLU A 154 15.24 -6.27 1.02
N ASN A 155 14.86 -5.20 1.70
CA ASN A 155 15.43 -4.84 2.99
C ASN A 155 14.31 -4.50 3.97
N LYS A 156 14.46 -4.90 5.22
CA LYS A 156 13.51 -4.57 6.28
C LYS A 156 14.26 -4.34 7.57
N PHE A 157 13.91 -3.27 8.26
CA PHE A 157 14.45 -2.97 9.57
C PHE A 157 13.40 -2.36 10.49
N ASP A 158 13.69 -2.44 11.78
CA ASP A 158 12.96 -1.81 12.85
C ASP A 158 13.59 -0.45 13.15
N ASN A 159 12.79 0.62 13.25
CA ASN A 159 13.29 1.95 13.59
C ASN A 159 13.95 1.99 14.98
N TYR A 160 13.51 1.14 15.90
CA TYR A 160 14.08 1.05 17.24
C TYR A 160 15.56 0.65 17.20
N ASP A 161 15.95 -0.19 16.23
CA ASP A 161 17.34 -0.65 16.04
C ASP A 161 18.30 0.49 15.65
N LEU A 162 17.76 1.65 15.25
CA LEU A 162 18.54 2.85 14.91
C LEU A 162 18.72 3.81 16.10
N THR A 163 18.18 3.48 17.28
CA THR A 163 18.17 4.34 18.46
C THR A 163 19.21 3.92 19.51
N GLY A 164 19.37 4.73 20.55
CA GLY A 164 20.17 4.39 21.72
C GLY A 164 21.67 4.60 21.54
N GLU A 165 22.11 5.81 21.20
CA GLU A 165 23.51 6.15 20.89
C GLU A 165 24.57 5.57 21.84
N ASN A 166 24.32 5.63 23.16
CA ASN A 166 25.24 5.14 24.19
C ASN A 166 24.85 3.78 24.78
N LYS A 167 23.86 3.09 24.19
CA LYS A 167 23.28 1.85 24.73
C LYS A 167 23.22 0.70 23.72
N ASN A 168 23.10 1.03 22.45
CA ASN A 168 23.01 0.07 21.37
C ASN A 168 24.38 -0.04 20.69
N LEU A 169 25.04 -1.19 20.84
CA LEU A 169 26.33 -1.47 20.23
C LEU A 169 26.32 -1.32 18.71
N ASN A 170 25.16 -1.51 18.08
CA ASN A 170 24.99 -1.38 16.63
C ASN A 170 24.60 0.05 16.19
N TYR A 171 24.37 1.01 17.11
CA TYR A 171 23.84 2.33 16.78
C TYR A 171 24.63 3.04 15.68
N LYS A 172 25.95 3.14 15.85
CA LYS A 172 26.82 3.87 14.92
C LYS A 172 26.86 3.16 13.56
N ALA A 173 27.16 1.87 13.55
CA ALA A 173 27.24 1.07 12.33
C ALA A 173 25.91 1.11 11.55
N ASN A 174 24.78 0.95 12.24
CA ASN A 174 23.46 1.02 11.62
C ASN A 174 23.18 2.38 10.98
N ASN A 175 23.50 3.48 11.66
CA ASN A 175 23.21 4.83 11.18
C ASN A 175 24.11 5.27 10.01
N GLU A 176 25.19 4.52 9.73
CA GLU A 176 26.12 4.73 8.61
C GLU A 176 25.76 3.91 7.36
N LEU A 177 24.80 2.96 7.45
CA LEU A 177 24.39 2.12 6.31
C LEU A 177 23.74 2.93 5.18
N LYS A 178 23.98 2.54 3.92
CA LYS A 178 23.37 3.14 2.73
C LYS A 178 21.86 3.03 2.71
N ILE A 179 21.29 1.93 3.21
CA ILE A 179 19.83 1.81 3.32
C ILE A 179 19.21 2.85 4.27
N ILE A 180 19.95 3.25 5.32
CA ILE A 180 19.51 4.28 6.27
C ILE A 180 19.71 5.68 5.70
N MET A 181 20.79 5.92 4.95
CA MET A 181 20.94 7.16 4.19
C MET A 181 19.81 7.34 3.17
N LEU A 182 19.45 6.26 2.45
CA LEU A 182 18.31 6.27 1.53
C LEU A 182 17.01 6.63 2.26
N GLU A 183 16.72 5.99 3.40
CA GLU A 183 15.49 6.26 4.15
C GLU A 183 15.39 7.73 4.60
N LYS A 184 16.50 8.32 5.05
CA LYS A 184 16.58 9.74 5.42
C LYS A 184 16.27 10.67 4.25
N GLU A 185 16.86 10.42 3.08
CA GLU A 185 16.60 11.21 1.86
C GLU A 185 15.13 11.09 1.40
N LEU A 186 14.59 9.87 1.33
CA LEU A 186 13.19 9.67 0.94
C LEU A 186 12.22 10.31 1.94
N ASN A 187 12.51 10.23 3.24
CA ASN A 187 11.68 10.86 4.26
C ASN A 187 11.71 12.38 4.20
N LYS A 188 12.85 12.98 3.90
CA LYS A 188 12.95 14.43 3.69
C LYS A 188 12.00 14.86 2.57
N ILE A 189 12.08 14.19 1.43
CA ILE A 189 11.20 14.46 0.27
C ILE A 189 9.73 14.27 0.66
N ILE A 190 9.37 13.16 1.30
CA ILE A 190 7.99 12.89 1.71
C ILE A 190 7.49 13.98 2.66
N THR A 191 8.29 14.37 3.65
CA THR A 191 7.91 15.38 4.64
C THR A 191 7.68 16.74 3.99
N GLU A 192 8.56 17.14 3.07
CA GLU A 192 8.38 18.38 2.29
C GLU A 192 7.09 18.34 1.48
N LEU A 193 6.83 17.25 0.76
CA LEU A 193 5.60 17.07 -0.02
C LEU A 193 4.33 17.02 0.85
N GLU A 194 4.40 16.44 2.05
CA GLU A 194 3.30 16.42 3.02
C GLU A 194 3.02 17.81 3.59
N ASN A 195 4.06 18.55 3.98
CA ASN A 195 3.93 19.93 4.47
C ASN A 195 3.31 20.86 3.41
N ASP A 196 3.66 20.63 2.14
CA ASP A 196 3.10 21.36 0.99
C ASP A 196 1.73 20.82 0.54
N ASN A 197 1.18 19.79 1.21
CA ASN A 197 -0.08 19.12 0.88
C ASN A 197 -0.15 18.61 -0.58
N ARG A 198 0.98 18.17 -1.14
CA ARG A 198 1.06 17.75 -2.56
C ARG A 198 0.53 16.34 -2.82
N PHE A 199 0.35 15.53 -1.80
CA PHE A 199 -0.25 14.20 -1.92
C PHE A 199 -1.78 14.28 -2.02
N GLU A 200 -2.27 14.42 -3.24
CA GLU A 200 -3.70 14.34 -3.55
C GLU A 200 -4.11 12.94 -4.02
N ARG A 201 -5.22 12.40 -3.50
CA ARG A 201 -5.76 11.10 -3.93
C ARG A 201 -6.18 11.12 -5.41
N ASP A 202 -5.93 10.03 -6.13
CA ASP A 202 -6.45 9.85 -7.49
C ASP A 202 -7.95 9.56 -7.43
N LYS A 203 -8.75 10.44 -8.03
CA LYS A 203 -10.22 10.34 -8.10
C LYS A 203 -10.72 9.09 -8.83
N LYS A 204 -9.90 8.44 -9.66
CA LYS A 204 -10.27 7.20 -10.37
C LYS A 204 -10.23 5.98 -9.46
N THR A 205 -9.34 6.00 -8.48
CA THR A 205 -9.16 4.92 -7.51
C THR A 205 -9.92 5.23 -6.23
N CYS A 206 -10.25 6.51 -6.01
CA CYS A 206 -10.90 7.00 -4.82
C CYS A 206 -12.37 7.43 -5.03
N TYR A 207 -13.31 6.61 -4.56
CA TYR A 207 -14.74 6.93 -4.60
C TYR A 207 -15.20 7.57 -3.28
N ASN A 208 -15.90 8.70 -3.37
CA ASN A 208 -16.64 9.27 -2.25
C ASN A 208 -18.11 8.87 -2.41
N MET A 209 -18.58 7.90 -1.63
CA MET A 209 -20.02 7.66 -1.55
C MET A 209 -20.66 8.82 -0.79
N ARG A 210 -21.20 9.82 -1.52
CA ARG A 210 -22.16 10.75 -0.92
C ARG A 210 -23.35 9.92 -0.46
N ILE A 211 -23.43 9.63 0.82
CA ILE A 211 -24.66 9.13 1.44
C ILE A 211 -25.69 10.24 1.24
N LYS A 212 -26.53 10.10 0.21
CA LYS A 212 -27.75 10.88 0.10
C LYS A 212 -28.61 10.43 1.27
N HIS A 213 -28.69 11.23 2.33
CA HIS A 213 -29.72 11.05 3.34
C HIS A 213 -31.08 11.25 2.66
N THR A 214 -31.67 10.16 2.19
CA THR A 214 -33.07 10.14 1.79
C THR A 214 -33.87 10.34 3.06
N LYS A 215 -34.41 11.55 3.28
CA LYS A 215 -35.41 11.82 4.32
C LYS A 215 -36.56 10.83 4.11
N SER A 216 -36.64 9.79 4.94
CA SER A 216 -37.82 8.93 4.97
C SER A 216 -38.98 9.77 5.51
N ARG A 217 -39.96 10.06 4.65
CA ARG A 217 -41.24 10.59 5.09
C ARG A 217 -41.91 9.48 5.93
N LYS A 218 -41.98 9.69 7.24
CA LYS A 218 -42.85 8.91 8.15
C LYS A 218 -44.28 9.00 7.61
N PHE A 219 -44.80 7.91 7.08
CA PHE A 219 -46.24 7.72 6.93
C PHE A 219 -46.79 7.38 8.32
N ILE A 220 -47.50 8.33 8.92
CA ILE A 220 -48.28 8.09 10.14
C ILE A 220 -49.57 7.40 9.69
N GLN A 221 -49.69 6.10 9.95
CA GLN A 221 -50.94 5.37 9.83
C GLN A 221 -51.81 5.74 11.05
N LYS A 222 -52.86 6.54 10.83
CA LYS A 222 -53.90 6.78 11.84
C LYS A 222 -54.69 5.48 12.02
N GLN A 223 -54.67 4.93 13.23
CA GLN A 223 -55.60 3.90 13.68
C GLN A 223 -56.99 4.55 13.90
N PRO A 224 -58.11 3.91 13.49
CA PRO A 224 -59.44 4.35 13.89
C PRO A 224 -59.70 3.94 15.35
N LYS A 225 -60.21 4.88 16.16
CA LYS A 225 -60.71 4.58 17.49
C LYS A 225 -62.07 3.87 17.39
N PRO A 226 -62.36 2.88 18.25
CA PRO A 226 -63.74 2.49 18.56
C PRO A 226 -64.45 3.57 19.39
#